data_AF-A0A973M1D2-F1
#
_entry.id   AF-A0A973M1D2-F1
#
_cell.length_a   1.000
_cell.length_b   1.000
_cell.length_c   1.000
_cell.angle_alpha   90.00
_cell.angle_beta   90.00
_cell.angle_gamma   90.00
#
_symmetry.space_group_name_H-M   'P 1'
#
loop_
_entity.id
_entity.type
_entity.pdbx_description
1 polymer ?
#
loop_
_entity_poly.entity_id
_entity_poly.type
_entity_poly.pdbx_seq_one_letter_code
_entity_poly.pdbx_strand_id
1 'polypeptide(L)'
;MTGLEIALGAAGQEASRIRTHGDDYDAALEPLRARGDGVSSFGDDGLFGMFTSMYAECRAVSMAALSGLSTVLAETGDGLHTVVRNTQDGDAASARDLDDTWR
;
A
#
# COMPACT_ATOMS: atom_id res chain seq x y z
N MET A 1 18.51 -19.49 -17.48
CA MET A 1 17.88 -18.69 -16.44
C MET A 1 18.96 -17.91 -15.72
N THR A 2 18.94 -16.58 -15.76
CA THR A 2 20.00 -15.73 -15.20
C THR A 2 19.73 -15.41 -13.72
N GLY A 3 20.76 -14.98 -12.99
CA GLY A 3 20.58 -14.49 -11.60
C GLY A 3 19.65 -13.28 -11.52
N LEU A 4 19.60 -12.46 -12.57
CA LEU A 4 18.71 -11.32 -12.70
C LEU A 4 17.24 -11.77 -12.82
N GLU A 5 16.94 -12.76 -13.66
CA GLU A 5 15.59 -13.31 -13.79
C GLU A 5 15.04 -13.86 -12.47
N ILE A 6 15.88 -14.54 -11.69
CA ILE A 6 15.52 -15.05 -10.35
C ILE A 6 15.21 -13.89 -9.40
N ALA A 7 16.06 -12.87 -9.37
CA ALA A 7 15.87 -11.69 -8.53
C ALA A 7 14.59 -10.90 -8.89
N LEU A 8 14.33 -10.72 -10.19
CA LEU A 8 13.11 -10.05 -10.68
C LEU A 8 11.86 -10.87 -10.36
N GLY A 9 11.92 -12.20 -10.49
CA GLY A 9 10.83 -13.09 -10.08
C GLY A 9 10.51 -12.98 -8.59
N ALA A 10 11.53 -12.96 -7.73
CA ALA A 10 11.35 -12.75 -6.29
C ALA A 10 10.79 -11.35 -5.98
N ALA A 11 11.32 -10.30 -6.63
CA ALA A 11 10.82 -8.93 -6.46
C ALA A 11 9.34 -8.79 -6.89
N GLY A 12 8.92 -9.44 -7.97
CA GLY A 12 7.51 -9.45 -8.40
C GLY A 12 6.58 -10.18 -7.42
N GLN A 13 7.06 -11.25 -6.76
CA GLN A 13 6.30 -11.93 -5.71
C GLN A 13 6.14 -11.04 -4.47
N GLU A 14 7.21 -10.39 -4.02
CA GLU A 14 7.14 -9.47 -2.88
C GLU A 14 6.31 -8.22 -3.19
N ALA A 15 6.41 -7.68 -4.41
CA ALA A 15 5.55 -6.60 -4.90
C ALA A 15 4.06 -6.95 -4.77
N SER A 16 3.70 -8.17 -5.18
CA SER A 16 2.33 -8.68 -5.08
C SER A 16 1.89 -8.83 -3.63
N ARG A 17 2.75 -9.36 -2.75
CA ARG A 17 2.45 -9.49 -1.31
C ARG A 17 2.23 -8.15 -0.64
N ILE A 18 3.10 -7.17 -0.91
CA ILE A 18 2.98 -5.82 -0.34
C ILE A 18 1.69 -5.14 -0.80
N ARG A 19 1.35 -5.27 -2.08
CA ARG A 19 0.10 -4.74 -2.65
C ARG A 19 -1.13 -5.37 -1.98
N THR A 20 -1.20 -6.70 -1.93
CA THR A 20 -2.27 -7.42 -1.22
C THR A 20 -2.35 -7.00 0.24
N HIS A 21 -1.20 -6.81 0.90
CA HIS A 21 -1.19 -6.35 2.28
C HIS A 21 -1.76 -4.93 2.43
N GLY A 22 -1.49 -4.03 1.48
CA GLY A 22 -2.14 -2.71 1.42
C GLY A 22 -3.65 -2.81 1.30
N ASP A 23 -4.15 -3.65 0.39
CA ASP A 23 -5.59 -3.91 0.20
C ASP A 23 -6.24 -4.50 1.47
N ASP A 24 -5.60 -5.50 2.08
CA ASP A 24 -6.07 -6.13 3.32
C ASP A 24 -6.09 -5.12 4.48
N TYR A 25 -5.08 -4.24 4.55
CA TYR A 25 -4.99 -3.20 5.57
C TYR A 25 -6.12 -2.18 5.41
N ASP A 26 -6.38 -1.73 4.18
CA ASP A 26 -7.48 -0.80 3.89
C ASP A 26 -8.84 -1.41 4.22
N ALA A 27 -9.06 -2.68 3.86
CA ALA A 27 -10.27 -3.42 4.20
C ALA A 27 -10.46 -3.56 5.72
N ALA A 28 -9.38 -3.75 6.47
CA ALA A 28 -9.42 -3.83 7.93
C ALA A 28 -9.82 -2.50 8.60
N LEU A 29 -9.70 -1.36 7.90
CA LEU A 29 -10.16 -0.06 8.38
C LEU A 29 -11.66 0.18 8.18
N GLU A 30 -12.32 -0.62 7.34
CA GLU A 30 -13.73 -0.40 6.98
C GLU A 30 -14.69 -0.44 8.18
N PRO A 31 -14.56 -1.39 9.13
CA PRO A 31 -15.38 -1.38 10.34
C PRO A 31 -15.17 -0.11 11.19
N LEU A 32 -13.94 0.43 11.21
CA LEU A 32 -13.63 1.66 11.93
C LEU A 32 -14.22 2.88 11.25
N ARG A 33 -14.27 2.92 9.91
CA ARG A 33 -14.97 3.96 9.14
C ARG A 33 -16.48 3.90 9.40
N ALA A 34 -17.07 2.72 9.29
CA ALA A 34 -18.50 2.49 9.48
C ALA A 34 -19.01 2.91 10.87
N ARG A 35 -18.17 2.77 11.90
CA ARG A 35 -18.46 3.23 13.27
C ARG A 35 -18.61 4.76 13.39
N GLY A 36 -18.18 5.54 12.41
CA GLY A 36 -18.18 7.00 12.49
C GLY A 36 -17.28 7.51 13.62
N ASP A 37 -17.50 8.73 14.10
CA ASP A 37 -16.68 9.34 15.18
C ASP A 37 -16.59 8.51 16.47
N GLY A 38 -17.50 7.56 16.68
CA GLY A 38 -17.62 6.76 17.89
C GLY A 38 -18.02 7.57 19.12
N VAL A 39 -18.25 8.89 18.97
CA VAL A 39 -18.60 9.86 20.01
C VAL A 39 -20.09 9.78 20.31
N SER A 40 -20.90 9.66 19.26
CA SER A 40 -22.35 9.50 19.35
C SER A 40 -22.80 8.35 20.27
N SER A 41 -21.95 7.33 20.47
CA SER A 41 -22.23 6.21 21.37
C SER A 41 -22.10 6.54 22.87
N PHE A 42 -21.43 7.64 23.24
CA PHE A 42 -21.18 8.00 24.64
C PHE A 42 -22.34 8.75 25.31
N GLY A 43 -23.24 9.35 24.52
CA GLY A 43 -24.43 10.04 25.03
C GLY A 43 -24.11 11.35 25.76
N ASP A 44 -24.45 12.46 25.10
CA ASP A 44 -24.43 13.86 25.59
C ASP A 44 -23.06 14.56 25.77
N ASP A 45 -23.03 15.85 25.41
CA ASP A 45 -21.88 16.77 25.49
C ASP A 45 -21.62 17.26 26.93
N GLY A 46 -22.02 16.45 27.92
CA GLY A 46 -21.99 16.76 29.34
C GLY A 46 -20.59 16.72 29.95
N LEU A 47 -20.48 16.33 31.23
CA LEU A 47 -19.23 16.33 32.00
C LEU A 47 -18.03 15.63 31.31
N PHE A 48 -18.29 14.70 30.38
CA PHE A 48 -17.28 13.95 29.63
C PHE A 48 -16.98 14.52 28.23
N GLY A 49 -17.60 15.62 27.82
CA GLY A 49 -17.47 16.22 26.48
C GLY A 49 -16.03 16.52 26.07
N MET A 50 -15.18 16.94 27.01
CA MET A 50 -13.76 17.17 26.75
C MET A 50 -13.02 15.86 26.41
N PHE A 51 -13.33 14.77 27.11
CA PHE A 51 -12.71 13.47 26.86
C PHE A 51 -13.20 12.85 25.55
N THR A 52 -14.48 13.00 25.22
CA THR A 52 -15.03 12.52 23.95
C THR A 52 -14.50 13.30 22.76
N SER A 53 -14.29 14.63 22.91
CA SER A 53 -13.59 15.47 21.92
C SER A 53 -12.15 15.01 21.67
N MET A 54 -11.35 14.82 22.71
CA MET A 54 -9.98 14.30 22.57
C MET A 54 -9.95 12.91 21.94
N TYR A 55 -10.90 12.04 22.31
CA TYR A 55 -11.05 10.73 21.68
C TYR A 55 -11.33 10.85 20.17
N ALA A 56 -12.23 11.75 19.77
CA ALA A 56 -12.58 12.00 18.38
C ALA A 56 -11.37 12.46 17.56
N GLU A 57 -10.59 13.40 18.10
CA GLU A 57 -9.37 13.90 17.46
C GLU A 57 -8.32 12.80 17.31
N CYS A 58 -8.01 12.08 18.40
CA CYS A 58 -7.07 10.96 18.36
C CYS A 58 -7.50 9.92 17.33
N ARG A 59 -8.78 9.56 17.30
CA ARG A 59 -9.32 8.64 16.30
C ARG A 59 -9.14 9.18 14.89
N ALA A 60 -9.47 10.44 14.64
CA ALA A 60 -9.33 11.04 13.31
C ALA A 60 -7.87 11.01 12.82
N VAL A 61 -6.92 11.37 13.68
CA VAL A 61 -5.48 11.31 13.37
C VAL A 61 -5.04 9.87 13.11
N SER A 62 -5.45 8.92 13.95
CA SER A 62 -5.14 7.50 13.74
C SER A 62 -5.72 6.98 12.42
N MET A 63 -6.98 7.28 12.11
CA MET A 63 -7.60 6.87 10.85
C MET A 63 -6.89 7.46 9.63
N ALA A 64 -6.49 8.73 9.69
CA ALA A 64 -5.72 9.36 8.61
C ALA A 64 -4.36 8.69 8.42
N ALA A 65 -3.63 8.43 9.52
CA ALA A 65 -2.33 7.75 9.47
C ALA A 65 -2.44 6.32 8.92
N LEU A 66 -3.43 5.56 9.38
CA LEU A 66 -3.65 4.17 8.95
C LEU A 66 -4.08 4.10 7.49
N SER A 67 -4.96 5.01 7.04
CA SER A 67 -5.35 5.12 5.63
C SER A 67 -4.14 5.48 4.77
N GLY A 68 -3.31 6.43 5.20
CA GLY A 68 -2.08 6.78 4.49
C GLY A 68 -1.11 5.60 4.37
N LEU A 69 -0.97 4.80 5.43
CA LEU A 69 -0.13 3.59 5.41
C LEU A 69 -0.62 2.57 4.38
N SER A 70 -1.94 2.31 4.31
CA SER A 70 -2.49 1.39 3.31
C SER A 70 -2.20 1.84 1.87
N THR A 71 -2.31 3.16 1.62
CA THR A 71 -1.99 3.76 0.31
C THR A 71 -0.51 3.58 -0.03
N VAL A 72 0.40 3.89 0.90
CA VAL A 72 1.84 3.73 0.69
C VAL A 72 2.22 2.27 0.42
N LEU A 73 1.59 1.31 1.11
CA LEU A 73 1.80 -0.11 0.84
C LEU A 73 1.36 -0.49 -0.58
N ALA A 74 0.15 -0.11 -0.99
CA ALA A 74 -0.35 -0.39 -2.34
C ALA A 74 0.56 0.23 -3.42
N GLU A 75 0.92 1.51 -3.28
CA GLU A 75 1.80 2.22 -4.20
C GLU A 75 3.21 1.63 -4.25
N THR A 76 3.73 1.15 -3.11
CA THR A 76 5.03 0.46 -3.06
C THR A 76 4.99 -0.85 -3.86
N GLY A 77 3.92 -1.64 -3.70
CA GLY A 77 3.73 -2.86 -4.49
C GLY A 77 3.63 -2.58 -6.00
N ASP A 78 2.84 -1.58 -6.39
CA ASP A 78 2.69 -1.18 -7.79
C ASP A 78 3.99 -0.60 -8.38
N GLY A 79 4.74 0.16 -7.58
CA GLY A 79 6.05 0.69 -7.96
C GLY A 79 7.08 -0.42 -8.21
N LEU A 80 7.12 -1.44 -7.35
CA LEU A 80 8.00 -2.60 -7.53
C LEU A 80 7.62 -3.40 -8.78
N HIS A 81 6.33 -3.60 -9.05
CA HIS A 81 5.87 -4.22 -10.30
C HIS A 81 6.34 -3.44 -11.53
N THR A 82 6.27 -2.10 -11.47
CA THR A 82 6.74 -1.22 -12.54
C THR A 82 8.25 -1.36 -12.77
N VAL A 83 9.05 -1.41 -11.69
CA VAL A 83 10.51 -1.63 -11.79
C VAL A 83 10.83 -2.98 -12.42
N VAL A 84 10.14 -4.05 -12.00
CA VAL A 84 10.34 -5.39 -12.56
C VAL A 84 10.05 -5.39 -14.06
N ARG A 85 8.91 -4.83 -14.46
CA ARG A 85 8.51 -4.73 -15.86
C ARG A 85 9.53 -3.94 -16.69
N ASN A 86 9.90 -2.75 -16.23
CA ASN A 86 10.84 -1.89 -16.97
C ASN A 86 12.20 -2.56 -17.15
N THR A 87 12.65 -3.34 -16.16
CA THR A 87 13.91 -4.08 -16.25
C THR A 87 13.82 -5.19 -17.29
N GLN A 88 12.72 -5.96 -17.30
CA GLN A 88 12.49 -7.01 -18.30
C GLN A 88 12.39 -6.44 -19.72
N ASP A 89 11.66 -5.34 -19.88
CA ASP A 89 11.52 -4.65 -21.17
C ASP A 89 12.87 -4.13 -21.67
N GLY A 90 13.72 -3.61 -20.76
CA GLY A 90 15.08 -3.15 -21.07
C GLY A 90 16.04 -4.29 -21.45
N ASP A 91 15.97 -5.41 -20.74
CA ASP A 91 16.79 -6.60 -21.06
C ASP A 91 16.42 -7.17 -22.43
N ALA A 92 15.12 -7.27 -22.73
CA ALA A 92 14.62 -7.72 -24.02
C ALA A 92 14.99 -6.75 -25.17
N ALA A 93 15.00 -5.44 -24.92
CA ALA A 93 15.44 -4.46 -25.91
C ALA A 93 16.95 -4.57 -26.19
N SER A 94 17.76 -4.73 -25.13
CA SER A 94 19.21 -4.89 -25.25
C SER A 94 19.60 -6.16 -25.99
N ALA A 95 18.89 -7.27 -25.74
CA ALA A 95 19.11 -8.53 -26.45
C ALA A 95 18.85 -8.40 -27.96
N ARG A 96 17.81 -7.64 -28.36
CA ARG A 96 17.51 -7.37 -29.79
C ARG A 96 18.58 -6.50 -30.45
N ASP A 97 19.02 -5.44 -29.78
CA ASP A 97 20.05 -4.53 -30.30
C ASP A 97 21.38 -5.26 -30.52
N LEU A 98 21.75 -6.18 -29.62
CA LEU A 98 22.92 -7.04 -29.79
C LEU A 98 22.75 -7.98 -31.00
N ASP A 99 21.58 -8.62 -31.16
CA ASP A 99 21.33 -9.49 -32.31
C ASP A 99 21.42 -8.73 -33.64
N ASP A 100 20.85 -7.52 -33.70
CA ASP A 100 20.91 -6.64 -34.88
C ASP A 100 22.33 -6.11 -35.16
N THR A 101 23.13 -5.86 -34.12
CA THR A 101 24.52 -5.36 -34.27
C THR A 101 25.47 -6.42 -34.85
N TRP A 102 25.24 -7.69 -34.55
CA TRP A 102 26.10 -8.80 -34.99
C TRP A 102 25.63 -9.47 -36.29
N ARG A 103 24.64 -8.90 -36.97
CA ARG A 103 24.04 -9.39 -38.22
C ARG A 103 24.54 -8.65 -39.45
#